data_AF-A0AA41UDJ3-F1
#
_entry.id   AF-A0AA41UDJ3-F1
#
_cell.length_a   1.000
_cell.length_b   1.000
_cell.length_c   1.000
_cell.angle_alpha   90.00
_cell.angle_beta   90.00
_cell.angle_gamma   90.00
#
_symmetry.space_group_name_H-M   'P 1'
#
loop_
_entity.id
_entity.type
_entity.pdbx_description
1 polymer ?
#
loop_
_entity_poly.entity_id
_entity_poly.type
_entity_poly.pdbx_seq_one_letter_code
_entity_poly.pdbx_strand_id
1 'polypeptide(L)'
;ITHVFVDGEEVTGVIDWSEAAPGDAMFDLATVTLGHEERLDDLLAGYGAGADRDVIRAWWSLRSLVAARWLIEHGFDPDAPGCEFDVLRSRTQEPQGS
;
A
#
# COMPACT_ATOMS: atom_id res chain seq x y z
N ILE A 1 -3.20 0.32 13.65
CA ILE A 1 -2.81 -0.98 14.25
C ILE A 1 -1.68 -1.50 13.38
N THR A 2 -0.56 -1.92 13.97
CA THR A 2 0.57 -2.47 13.21
C THR A 2 0.48 -3.99 13.28
N HIS A 3 0.39 -4.64 12.11
CA HIS A 3 0.15 -6.09 11.99
C HIS A 3 1.45 -6.91 11.93
N VAL A 4 2.61 -6.25 12.01
CA VAL A 4 3.96 -6.84 11.94
C VAL A 4 4.77 -6.41 13.17
N PHE A 5 5.32 -7.36 13.91
CA PHE A 5 6.23 -7.14 15.04
C PHE A 5 7.67 -7.31 14.62
N VAL A 6 8.55 -6.46 15.17
CA VAL A 6 9.99 -6.47 14.91
C VAL A 6 10.78 -6.45 16.22
N ASP A 7 11.96 -7.08 16.21
CA ASP A 7 13.03 -6.91 17.18
C ASP A 7 14.31 -6.50 16.43
N GLY A 8 14.71 -5.23 16.58
CA GLY A 8 15.74 -4.63 15.74
C GLY A 8 15.35 -4.66 14.25
N GLU A 9 16.13 -5.37 13.44
CA GLU A 9 15.91 -5.57 12.00
C GLU A 9 15.18 -6.88 11.68
N GLU A 10 14.81 -7.67 12.69
CA GLU A 10 14.18 -8.99 12.51
C GLU A 10 12.66 -8.92 12.70
N VAL A 11 11.90 -9.51 11.77
CA VAL A 11 10.46 -9.71 11.94
C VAL A 11 10.23 -10.88 12.88
N THR A 12 9.55 -10.63 14.01
CA THR A 12 9.28 -11.63 15.05
C THR A 12 7.85 -12.17 15.00
N GLY A 13 6.96 -11.52 14.25
CA GLY A 13 5.61 -12.04 14.03
C GLY A 13 4.76 -11.22 13.07
N VAL A 14 3.85 -11.91 12.40
CA VAL A 14 2.74 -11.32 11.63
C VAL A 14 1.45 -11.83 12.25
N ILE A 15 0.55 -10.91 12.60
CA ILE A 15 -0.70 -11.22 13.32
C ILE A 15 -1.92 -10.72 12.54
N ASP A 16 -3.09 -10.91 13.12
CA ASP A 16 -4.38 -10.42 12.58
C ASP A 16 -4.78 -11.10 11.27
N TRP A 17 -4.78 -12.43 11.29
CA TRP A 17 -5.07 -13.30 10.14
C TRP A 17 -6.57 -13.51 9.86
N SER A 18 -7.48 -12.80 10.53
CA SER A 18 -8.93 -13.08 10.38
C SER A 18 -9.44 -12.80 8.97
N GLU A 19 -8.83 -11.84 8.27
CA GLU A 19 -9.17 -11.46 6.90
C GLU A 19 -8.30 -12.17 5.85
N ALA A 20 -7.43 -13.10 6.27
CA ALA A 20 -6.57 -13.81 5.35
C ALA A 20 -7.36 -14.76 4.46
N ALA A 21 -7.19 -14.63 3.14
CA ALA A 21 -7.88 -15.43 2.14
C ALA A 21 -6.99 -15.63 0.90
N PRO A 22 -7.24 -16.66 0.07
CA PRO A 22 -6.61 -16.79 -1.23
C PRO A 22 -6.90 -15.56 -2.10
N GLY A 23 -5.89 -15.02 -2.76
CA GLY A 23 -6.02 -13.80 -3.54
C GLY A 23 -4.79 -13.51 -4.40
N ASP A 24 -4.76 -12.30 -4.93
CA ASP A 24 -3.62 -11.77 -5.67
C ASP A 24 -2.51 -11.36 -4.69
N ALA A 25 -1.33 -11.96 -4.80
CA ALA A 25 -0.20 -11.63 -3.93
C ALA A 25 0.25 -10.15 -4.08
N MET A 26 -0.03 -9.51 -5.21
CA MET A 26 0.27 -8.08 -5.40
C MET A 26 -0.60 -7.19 -4.50
N PHE A 27 -1.78 -7.66 -4.10
CA PHE A 27 -2.63 -6.96 -3.13
C PHE A 27 -1.98 -6.91 -1.74
N ASP A 28 -1.29 -7.98 -1.33
CA ASP A 28 -0.54 -8.01 -0.07
C ASP A 28 0.62 -7.00 -0.12
N LEU A 29 1.40 -7.01 -1.22
CA LEU A 29 2.50 -6.06 -1.42
C LEU A 29 2.02 -4.61 -1.45
N ALA A 30 0.90 -4.34 -2.13
CA ALA A 30 0.27 -3.04 -2.14
C ALA A 30 -0.17 -2.62 -0.74
N THR A 31 -0.66 -3.54 0.08
CA THR A 31 -1.09 -3.24 1.45
C THR A 31 0.05 -2.84 2.37
N VAL A 32 1.20 -3.52 2.30
CA VAL A 32 2.36 -3.21 3.15
C VAL A 32 3.11 -1.94 2.73
N THR A 33 2.84 -1.41 1.53
CA THR A 33 3.49 -0.20 0.99
C THR A 33 2.53 0.96 0.70
N LEU A 34 1.25 0.83 1.07
CA LEU A 34 0.28 1.90 0.88
C LEU A 34 0.72 3.15 1.66
N GLY A 35 0.84 4.29 0.97
CA GLY A 35 1.33 5.54 1.57
C GLY A 35 2.84 5.61 1.78
N HIS A 36 3.57 4.59 1.33
CA HIS A 36 5.02 4.44 1.47
C HIS A 36 5.66 4.02 0.14
N GLU A 37 5.35 4.74 -0.95
CA GLU A 37 5.90 4.44 -2.28
C GLU A 37 7.43 4.50 -2.30
N GLU A 38 8.03 5.36 -1.46
CA GLU A 38 9.48 5.46 -1.30
C GLU A 38 10.14 4.17 -0.81
N ARG A 39 9.36 3.24 -0.22
CA ARG A 39 9.83 1.94 0.27
C ARG A 39 9.51 0.79 -0.68
N LEU A 40 8.82 1.06 -1.80
CA LEU A 40 8.45 0.01 -2.74
C LEU A 40 9.69 -0.68 -3.33
N ASP A 41 10.73 0.09 -3.68
CA ASP A 41 11.97 -0.48 -4.23
C ASP A 41 12.65 -1.44 -3.25
N ASP A 42 12.76 -1.04 -1.98
CA ASP A 42 13.31 -1.88 -0.90
C ASP A 42 12.51 -3.17 -0.73
N LEU A 43 11.18 -3.08 -0.71
CA LEU A 43 10.29 -4.23 -0.57
C LEU A 43 10.47 -5.21 -1.73
N LEU A 44 10.48 -4.69 -2.96
CA LEU A 44 10.60 -5.52 -4.16
C LEU A 44 11.96 -6.21 -4.25
N ALA A 45 13.02 -5.54 -3.79
CA ALA A 45 14.34 -6.17 -3.67
C ALA A 45 14.32 -7.37 -2.72
N GLY A 46 13.55 -7.30 -1.62
CA GLY A 46 13.38 -8.40 -0.67
C GLY A 46 12.43 -9.51 -1.14
N TYR A 47 11.35 -9.15 -1.86
CA TYR A 47 10.34 -10.10 -2.34
C TYR A 47 10.85 -10.99 -3.49
N GLY A 48 11.72 -10.44 -4.35
CA GLY A 48 12.31 -11.15 -5.46
C GLY A 48 11.46 -11.16 -6.72
N ALA A 49 11.71 -12.13 -7.60
CA ALA A 49 11.07 -12.21 -8.91
C ALA A 49 9.58 -12.53 -8.82
N GLY A 50 8.78 -11.96 -9.73
CA GLY A 50 7.34 -12.22 -9.84
C GLY A 50 6.44 -11.09 -9.32
N ALA A 51 7.01 -10.03 -8.76
CA ALA A 51 6.26 -8.82 -8.45
C ALA A 51 6.01 -7.96 -9.68
N ASP A 52 4.77 -7.47 -9.79
CA ASP A 52 4.32 -6.56 -10.85
C ASP A 52 3.99 -5.18 -10.24
N ARG A 53 4.85 -4.20 -10.54
CA ARG A 53 4.74 -2.83 -10.02
C ARG A 53 3.47 -2.14 -10.50
N ASP A 54 3.02 -2.42 -11.72
CA ASP A 54 1.85 -1.78 -12.29
C ASP A 54 0.58 -2.31 -11.61
N VAL A 55 0.54 -3.62 -11.30
CA VAL A 55 -0.55 -4.23 -10.53
C VAL A 55 -0.58 -3.70 -9.09
N ILE A 56 0.57 -3.56 -8.43
CA ILE A 56 0.66 -2.95 -7.09
C ILE A 56 0.09 -1.53 -7.10
N ARG A 57 0.48 -0.71 -8.08
CA ARG A 57 -0.02 0.67 -8.23
C ARG A 57 -1.52 0.72 -8.56
N ALA A 58 -2.03 -0.26 -9.32
CA ALA A 58 -3.45 -0.41 -9.57
C ALA A 58 -4.23 -0.73 -8.27
N TRP A 59 -3.70 -1.62 -7.43
CA TRP A 59 -4.28 -1.94 -6.12
C TRP A 59 -4.28 -0.75 -5.17
N TRP A 60 -3.21 0.04 -5.11
CA TRP A 60 -3.21 1.31 -4.37
C TRP A 60 -4.34 2.23 -4.83
N SER A 61 -4.46 2.42 -6.16
CA SER A 61 -5.49 3.29 -6.73
C SER A 61 -6.90 2.83 -6.34
N LEU A 62 -7.18 1.53 -6.49
CA LEU A 62 -8.49 0.97 -6.15
C LEU A 62 -8.79 1.13 -4.66
N ARG A 63 -7.83 0.77 -3.79
CA ARG A 63 -8.00 0.86 -2.34
C ARG A 63 -8.25 2.30 -1.90
N SER A 64 -7.46 3.24 -2.39
CA SER A 64 -7.59 4.65 -2.04
C SER A 64 -8.92 5.25 -2.51
N LEU A 65 -9.43 4.87 -3.68
CA LEU A 65 -10.75 5.31 -4.14
C LEU A 65 -11.89 4.75 -3.27
N VAL A 66 -11.82 3.48 -2.87
CA VAL A 66 -12.83 2.86 -2.00
C VAL A 66 -12.79 3.46 -0.59
N ALA A 67 -11.59 3.64 -0.03
CA ALA A 67 -11.39 4.24 1.29
C ALA A 67 -11.82 5.71 1.31
N ALA A 68 -11.46 6.50 0.30
CA ALA A 68 -11.85 7.91 0.20
C ALA A 68 -13.38 8.10 0.23
N ARG A 69 -14.13 7.22 -0.47
CA ARG A 69 -15.58 7.24 -0.40
C ARG A 69 -16.08 7.05 1.04
N TRP A 70 -15.58 6.02 1.73
CA TRP A 70 -15.98 5.75 3.11
C TRP A 70 -15.61 6.92 4.04
N LEU A 71 -14.42 7.49 3.89
CA LEU A 71 -13.95 8.64 4.68
C LEU A 71 -14.91 9.83 4.54
N ILE A 72 -15.26 10.21 3.30
CA ILE A 72 -16.20 11.29 3.01
C ILE A 72 -17.57 11.00 3.63
N GLU A 73 -18.10 9.78 3.43
CA GLU A 73 -19.41 9.38 3.97
C GLU A 73 -19.47 9.45 5.50
N HIS A 74 -18.33 9.38 6.19
CA HIS A 74 -18.24 9.41 7.65
C HIS A 74 -17.62 10.71 8.21
N GLY A 75 -17.45 11.73 7.38
CA GLY A 75 -17.01 13.08 7.80
C GLY A 75 -15.51 13.22 8.03
N PHE A 76 -14.68 12.33 7.48
CA PHE A 76 -13.23 12.43 7.46
C PHE A 76 -12.72 13.03 6.14
N ASP A 77 -11.60 13.75 6.20
CA ASP A 77 -10.98 14.38 5.04
C ASP A 77 -10.00 13.41 4.33
N PRO A 78 -10.30 12.93 3.10
CA PRO A 78 -9.38 12.09 2.35
C PRO A 78 -8.16 12.85 1.81
N ASP A 79 -8.16 14.18 1.90
CA ASP A 79 -7.08 15.07 1.46
C ASP A 79 -6.13 15.50 2.59
N ALA A 80 -6.34 15.00 3.81
CA ALA A 80 -5.41 15.24 4.89
C ALA A 80 -4.02 14.66 4.54
N PRO A 81 -2.91 15.27 5.01
CA PRO A 81 -1.57 14.80 4.67
C PRO A 81 -1.35 13.32 4.98
N GLY A 82 -0.90 12.57 3.98
CA GLY A 82 -0.68 11.12 4.06
C GLY A 82 -1.94 10.26 3.89
N CYS A 83 -3.10 10.86 3.59
CA CYS A 83 -4.33 10.14 3.30
C CYS A 83 -4.43 9.71 1.83
N GLU A 84 -5.57 9.13 1.48
CA GLU A 84 -5.81 8.43 0.22
C GLU A 84 -5.56 9.27 -1.03
N PHE A 85 -5.77 10.59 -0.97
CA PHE A 85 -5.50 11.46 -2.12
C PHE A 85 -4.01 11.69 -2.38
N ASP A 86 -3.16 11.64 -1.36
CA ASP A 86 -1.70 11.70 -1.57
C ASP A 86 -1.19 10.45 -2.28
N VAL A 87 -1.72 9.27 -1.91
CA VAL A 87 -1.44 8.00 -2.61
C VAL A 87 -1.88 8.04 -4.07
N LEU A 88 -3.06 8.62 -4.35
CA LEU A 88 -3.53 8.76 -5.74
C LEU A 88 -2.67 9.74 -6.56
N ARG A 89 -2.17 10.81 -5.94
CA ARG A 89 -1.35 11.83 -6.61
C ARG A 89 0.07 11.36 -6.88
N SER A 90 0.62 10.46 -6.07
CA SER A 90 1.98 9.94 -6.27
C SER A 90 2.15 9.34 -7.68
N ARG A 91 1.07 8.76 -8.23
CA ARG A 91 1.00 8.26 -9.62
C ARG A 91 1.01 9.34 -10.70
N THR A 92 0.65 10.58 -10.37
CA THR A 92 0.48 11.67 -11.34
C THR A 92 1.73 12.55 -11.44
N GLN A 93 2.65 12.44 -10.48
CA GLN A 93 3.88 13.24 -10.40
C GLN A 93 5.11 12.63 -11.07
N GLU A 94 4.99 11.47 -11.73
CA GLU A 94 6.09 10.95 -12.56
C GLU A 94 6.37 11.91 -13.73
N PRO A 95 7.61 12.41 -13.92
CA PRO A 95 7.97 13.08 -15.15
C PRO A 95 7.84 12.06 -16.29
N GLN A 96 7.12 12.45 -17.35
CA GLN A 96 7.08 11.65 -18.57
C GLN A 96 8.49 11.56 -19.16
N GLY A 97 9.12 10.38 -19.02
CA GLY A 97 10.23 9.91 -19.85
C GLY A 97 11.63 10.37 -19.44
N SER A 98 12.53 9.39 -19.34
CA SER A 98 13.90 9.47 -19.88
C SER A 98 14.23 8.18 -20.60
#